data_AF-A0A418KR88-F1
#
_entry.id   AF-A0A418KR88-F1
#
_cell.length_a   1.000
_cell.length_b   1.000
_cell.length_c   1.000
_cell.angle_alpha   90.00
_cell.angle_beta   90.00
_cell.angle_gamma   90.00
#
_symmetry.space_group_name_H-M   'P 1'
#
loop_
_entity.id
_entity.type
_entity.pdbx_description
1 polymer ?
#
loop_
_entity_poly.entity_id
_entity_poly.type
_entity_poly.pdbx_seq_one_letter_code
_entity_poly.pdbx_strand_id
1 'polypeptide(L)'
;MSTKTVAEKLLVRPGTSVWISHPDRRALLDPLPAEARVVDGLADDAASARQVLSAHRDAVTAPPVVWVAYPKGGRSDINRDTLWPIVAEFGLRPNGQVAVDDVWSALRFRASKPGEAAFTGGAKS
;
A
#
# COMPACT_ATOMS: atom_id res chain seq x y z
N MET A 1 15.72 -15.43 -17.59
CA MET A 1 14.90 -14.26 -17.25
C MET A 1 14.75 -14.22 -15.74
N SER A 2 15.40 -13.29 -15.04
CA SER A 2 15.30 -13.26 -13.57
C SER A 2 13.92 -12.77 -13.16
N THR A 3 13.15 -13.61 -12.49
CA THR A 3 11.80 -13.28 -12.01
C THR A 3 11.95 -12.29 -10.85
N LYS A 4 11.50 -11.04 -11.04
CA LYS A 4 11.52 -10.04 -9.97
C LYS A 4 10.78 -10.59 -8.74
N THR A 5 11.40 -10.45 -7.57
CA THR A 5 10.82 -10.70 -6.25
C THR A 5 9.62 -9.78 -6.01
N VAL A 6 8.75 -10.13 -5.05
CA VAL A 6 7.62 -9.27 -4.70
C VAL A 6 8.12 -7.91 -4.22
N ALA A 7 9.15 -7.84 -3.38
CA ALA A 7 9.76 -6.58 -2.94
C ALA A 7 10.22 -5.71 -4.13
N GLU A 8 10.87 -6.29 -5.13
CA GLU A 8 11.28 -5.57 -6.35
C GLU A 8 10.08 -5.10 -7.18
N LYS A 9 9.03 -5.92 -7.30
CA LYS A 9 7.79 -5.52 -7.98
C LYS A 9 7.12 -4.35 -7.23
N LEU A 10 7.17 -4.36 -5.90
CA LEU A 10 6.68 -3.28 -5.05
C LEU A 10 7.66 -2.10 -4.94
N LEU A 11 8.76 -2.12 -5.70
CA LEU A 11 9.75 -1.05 -5.73
C LEU A 11 10.28 -0.70 -4.33
N VAL A 12 10.34 -1.69 -3.43
CA VAL A 12 11.00 -1.54 -2.14
C VAL A 12 12.49 -1.35 -2.41
N ARG A 13 13.01 -0.18 -2.04
CA ARG A 13 14.44 0.16 -2.17
C ARG A 13 15.11 0.13 -0.79
N PRO A 14 16.44 -0.06 -0.73
CA PRO A 14 17.19 0.19 0.49
C PRO A 14 16.81 1.54 1.13
N GLY A 15 16.64 1.56 2.45
CA GLY A 15 16.23 2.74 3.22
C GLY A 15 14.73 3.11 3.17
N THR A 16 13.89 2.32 2.48
CA THR A 16 12.43 2.56 2.45
C THR A 16 11.75 1.89 3.66
N SER A 17 10.76 2.56 4.26
CA SER A 17 9.90 1.90 5.27
C SER A 17 8.82 1.09 4.56
N VAL A 18 8.76 -0.21 4.84
CA VAL A 18 7.74 -1.13 4.36
C VAL A 18 6.83 -1.44 5.53
N TRP A 19 5.57 -1.05 5.43
CA TRP A 19 4.63 -1.40 6.47
C TRP A 19 4.03 -2.78 6.17
N ILE A 20 4.18 -3.73 7.10
CA ILE A 20 3.69 -5.11 6.93
C ILE A 20 2.72 -5.38 8.03
N SER A 21 1.60 -5.92 7.60
CA SER A 21 0.44 -5.87 8.40
C SER A 21 0.25 -7.12 9.23
N HIS A 22 0.22 -8.26 8.55
CA HIS A 22 0.32 -9.56 9.18
C HIS A 22 1.81 -9.92 9.25
N PRO A 23 2.45 -9.95 10.42
CA PRO A 23 3.86 -10.34 10.53
C PRO A 23 4.09 -11.75 9.94
N ASP A 24 3.09 -12.63 10.06
CA ASP A 24 3.08 -13.97 9.47
C ASP A 24 3.12 -13.98 7.93
N ARG A 25 2.78 -12.86 7.29
CA ARG A 25 2.80 -12.68 5.84
C ARG A 25 4.01 -11.92 5.34
N ARG A 26 4.95 -11.58 6.22
CA ARG A 26 6.23 -10.96 5.85
C ARG A 26 7.00 -11.80 4.83
N ALA A 27 6.88 -13.12 4.89
CA ALA A 27 7.48 -14.05 3.94
C ALA A 27 7.04 -13.79 2.48
N LEU A 28 5.87 -13.17 2.24
CA LEU A 28 5.44 -12.78 0.89
C LEU A 28 6.33 -11.69 0.27
N LEU A 29 7.06 -10.94 1.10
CA LEU A 29 7.93 -9.85 0.69
C LEU A 29 9.41 -10.25 0.66
N ASP A 30 9.73 -11.47 1.03
CA ASP A 30 11.12 -11.92 1.04
C ASP A 30 11.64 -12.21 -0.38
N PRO A 31 12.93 -11.92 -0.65
CA PRO A 31 13.84 -11.17 0.22
C PRO A 31 13.56 -9.65 0.20
N LEU A 32 13.56 -9.02 1.38
CA LEU A 32 13.58 -7.55 1.49
C LEU A 32 15.00 -7.01 1.25
N PRO A 33 15.17 -5.83 0.63
CA PRO A 33 16.47 -5.19 0.51
C PRO A 33 17.06 -4.88 1.89
N ALA A 34 18.39 -4.89 1.99
CA ALA A 34 19.09 -4.39 3.18
C ALA A 34 18.57 -2.98 3.53
N GLU A 35 18.36 -2.71 4.83
CA GLU A 35 17.89 -1.43 5.38
C GLU A 35 16.40 -1.08 5.20
N ALA A 36 15.58 -1.97 4.65
CA ALA A 36 14.12 -1.78 4.69
C ALA A 36 13.61 -1.84 6.14
N ARG A 37 12.96 -0.77 6.63
CA ARG A 37 12.35 -0.75 7.97
C ARG A 37 10.94 -1.29 7.92
N VAL A 38 10.61 -2.29 8.75
CA VAL A 38 9.24 -2.78 8.88
C VAL A 38 8.48 -1.98 9.92
N VAL A 39 7.27 -1.51 9.59
CA VAL A 39 6.35 -0.85 10.53
C VAL A 39 5.05 -1.66 10.56
N ASP A 40 4.44 -1.85 11.73
CA ASP A 40 3.32 -2.79 11.95
C ASP A 40 1.92 -2.13 11.95
N GLY A 41 0.89 -2.88 11.56
CA GLY A 41 -0.56 -2.62 11.76
C GLY A 41 -1.42 -3.26 10.65
N LEU A 42 -2.76 -3.33 10.66
CA LEU A 42 -3.50 -4.16 9.68
C LEU A 42 -4.73 -3.58 8.99
N ALA A 43 -4.93 -3.98 7.73
CA ALA A 43 -6.07 -3.61 6.89
C ALA A 43 -6.59 -4.82 6.08
N ASP A 44 -7.47 -5.63 6.66
CA ASP A 44 -8.12 -6.77 5.97
C ASP A 44 -9.45 -6.37 5.31
N ASP A 45 -9.96 -5.20 5.69
CA ASP A 45 -11.17 -4.57 5.19
C ASP A 45 -10.98 -3.05 5.11
N ALA A 46 -12.00 -2.35 4.61
CA ALA A 46 -11.96 -0.90 4.49
C ALA A 46 -11.91 -0.15 5.86
N ALA A 47 -12.38 -0.77 6.94
CA ALA A 47 -12.40 -0.13 8.26
C ALA A 47 -11.02 -0.16 8.91
N SER A 48 -10.40 -1.33 8.90
CA SER A 48 -9.03 -1.57 9.37
C SER A 48 -8.01 -0.76 8.56
N ALA A 49 -8.21 -0.60 7.24
CA ALA A 49 -7.43 0.33 6.41
C ALA A 49 -7.46 1.78 6.94
N ARG A 50 -8.64 2.30 7.25
CA ARG A 50 -8.78 3.66 7.80
C ARG A 50 -8.13 3.79 9.17
N GLN A 51 -8.33 2.79 10.03
CA GLN A 51 -7.78 2.80 11.39
C GLN A 51 -6.25 2.90 11.36
N VAL A 52 -5.61 2.11 10.51
CA VAL A 52 -4.15 2.13 10.31
C VAL A 52 -3.66 3.47 9.78
N LEU A 53 -4.27 3.95 8.69
CA LEU A 53 -3.83 5.19 8.06
C LEU A 53 -3.98 6.37 9.01
N SER A 54 -5.01 6.33 9.86
CA SER A 54 -5.19 7.32 10.91
C SER A 54 -4.14 7.21 12.02
N ALA A 55 -3.85 5.99 12.50
CA ALA A 55 -2.89 5.77 13.58
C ALA A 55 -1.45 6.17 13.20
N HIS A 56 -1.10 6.10 11.91
CA HIS A 56 0.24 6.35 11.42
C HIS A 56 0.35 7.57 10.49
N ARG A 57 -0.63 8.48 10.48
CA ARG A 57 -0.77 9.59 9.51
C ARG A 57 0.54 10.32 9.22
N ASP A 58 1.26 10.77 10.24
CA ASP A 58 2.50 11.54 10.07
C ASP A 58 3.63 10.66 9.48
N ALA A 59 3.68 9.40 9.91
CA ALA A 59 4.67 8.43 9.45
C ALA A 59 4.36 7.83 8.07
N VAL A 60 3.13 7.93 7.55
CA VAL A 60 2.78 7.48 6.17
C VAL A 60 2.77 8.63 5.16
N THR A 61 2.74 9.87 5.64
CA THR A 61 2.84 11.08 4.80
C THR A 61 4.28 11.62 4.72
N ALA A 62 5.17 11.21 5.63
CA ALA A 62 6.59 11.60 5.64
C ALA A 62 7.53 10.77 4.73
N PRO A 63 7.50 9.42 4.68
CA PRO A 63 8.20 8.64 3.66
C PRO A 63 7.34 8.50 2.39
N PRO A 64 7.96 8.32 1.20
CA PRO A 64 7.34 8.69 -0.08
C PRO A 64 6.25 7.75 -0.60
N VAL A 65 6.05 6.57 0.01
CA VAL A 65 5.23 5.50 -0.56
C VAL A 65 4.54 4.63 0.51
N VAL A 66 3.24 4.40 0.34
CA VAL A 66 2.45 3.42 1.09
C VAL A 66 2.00 2.31 0.13
N TRP A 67 2.05 1.05 0.55
CA TRP A 67 1.43 -0.05 -0.19
C TRP A 67 0.30 -0.68 0.63
N VAL A 68 -0.82 -0.97 -0.01
CA VAL A 68 -1.90 -1.76 0.59
C VAL A 68 -2.08 -3.02 -0.25
N ALA A 69 -1.78 -4.18 0.35
CA ALA A 69 -2.02 -5.49 -0.26
C ALA A 69 -3.41 -5.99 0.14
N TYR A 70 -4.15 -6.56 -0.82
CA TYR A 70 -5.52 -7.04 -0.62
C TYR A 70 -5.80 -8.29 -1.48
N PRO A 71 -6.71 -9.18 -1.06
CA PRO A 71 -7.16 -10.31 -1.87
C PRO A 71 -7.80 -9.80 -3.16
N LYS A 72 -7.28 -10.23 -4.32
CA LYS A 72 -7.88 -9.88 -5.62
C LYS A 72 -8.94 -10.89 -6.03
N GLY A 73 -9.80 -10.48 -6.97
CA GLY A 73 -10.79 -11.36 -7.59
C GLY A 73 -12.07 -11.55 -6.76
N GLY A 74 -12.52 -10.51 -6.06
CA GLY A 74 -13.79 -10.55 -5.29
C GLY A 74 -13.74 -11.39 -4.02
N ARG A 75 -12.53 -11.70 -3.52
CA ARG A 75 -12.30 -12.50 -2.31
C ARG A 75 -12.45 -11.69 -1.00
N SER A 76 -12.63 -10.38 -1.11
CA SER A 76 -12.81 -9.43 0.00
C SER A 76 -13.65 -8.23 -0.45
N ASP A 77 -14.09 -7.41 0.49
CA ASP A 77 -14.80 -6.14 0.25
C ASP A 77 -13.88 -5.00 -0.21
N ILE A 78 -12.56 -5.20 -0.09
CA ILE A 78 -11.52 -4.26 -0.53
C ILE A 78 -11.04 -4.53 -1.97
N ASN A 79 -10.94 -3.46 -2.75
CA ASN A 79 -10.36 -3.39 -4.08
C ASN A 79 -9.84 -1.97 -4.38
N ARG A 80 -9.29 -1.76 -5.58
CA ARG A 80 -8.80 -0.45 -6.04
C ARG A 80 -9.78 0.69 -5.83
N ASP A 81 -11.01 0.52 -6.29
CA ASP A 81 -11.99 1.59 -6.35
C ASP A 81 -12.54 1.90 -4.95
N THR A 82 -12.54 0.92 -4.05
CA THR A 82 -12.84 1.15 -2.63
C THR A 82 -11.68 1.81 -1.89
N LEU A 83 -10.43 1.53 -2.28
CA LEU A 83 -9.24 2.08 -1.63
C LEU A 83 -8.99 3.54 -2.00
N TRP A 84 -9.27 3.94 -3.23
CA TRP A 84 -9.05 5.30 -3.71
C TRP A 84 -9.73 6.40 -2.87
N PRO A 85 -11.04 6.34 -2.56
CA PRO A 85 -11.66 7.34 -1.70
C PRO A 85 -11.12 7.30 -0.27
N ILE A 86 -10.75 6.12 0.25
CA ILE A 86 -10.16 5.98 1.59
C ILE A 86 -8.85 6.74 1.68
N VAL A 87 -7.90 6.47 0.76
CA VAL A 87 -6.57 7.09 0.82
C VAL A 87 -6.61 8.59 0.55
N ALA A 88 -7.62 9.07 -0.19
CA ALA A 88 -7.84 10.50 -0.41
C ALA A 88 -8.08 11.26 0.90
N GLU A 89 -8.79 10.67 1.87
CA GLU A 89 -9.01 11.23 3.23
C GLU A 89 -7.68 11.51 3.97
N PHE A 90 -6.59 10.83 3.57
CA PHE A 90 -5.25 10.95 4.15
C PHE A 90 -4.28 11.78 3.30
N GLY A 91 -4.75 12.45 2.25
CA GLY A 91 -3.89 13.23 1.35
C GLY A 91 -2.96 12.35 0.51
N LEU A 92 -3.31 11.07 0.34
CA LEU A 92 -2.56 10.11 -0.47
C LEU A 92 -3.20 9.95 -1.86
N ARG A 93 -2.39 9.63 -2.86
CA ARG A 93 -2.82 9.40 -4.25
C ARG A 93 -2.31 8.08 -4.79
N PRO A 94 -3.11 7.34 -5.59
CA PRO A 94 -2.65 6.10 -6.22
C PRO A 94 -1.50 6.38 -7.20
N ASN A 95 -0.51 5.50 -7.21
CA ASN A 95 0.72 5.63 -8.00
C ASN A 95 1.18 4.28 -8.57
N GLY A 96 0.34 3.24 -8.57
CA GLY A 96 0.67 1.96 -9.19
C GLY A 96 -0.10 0.80 -8.57
N GLN A 97 -0.22 -0.29 -9.31
CA GLN A 97 -0.80 -1.55 -8.84
C GLN A 97 0.04 -2.71 -9.35
N VAL A 98 0.20 -3.74 -8.52
CA VAL A 98 1.00 -4.92 -8.81
C VAL A 98 0.23 -6.17 -8.40
N ALA A 99 0.26 -7.21 -9.23
CA ALA A 99 -0.14 -8.55 -8.81
C ALA A 99 1.02 -9.17 -8.01
N VAL A 100 0.78 -9.46 -6.74
CA VAL A 100 1.75 -10.10 -5.84
C VAL A 100 1.89 -11.57 -6.26
N ASP A 101 0.76 -12.27 -6.30
CA ASP A 101 0.60 -13.65 -6.74
C ASP A 101 -0.85 -13.86 -7.30
N ASP A 102 -1.33 -15.10 -7.36
CA ASP A 102 -2.68 -15.44 -7.84
C ASP A 102 -3.81 -15.06 -6.85
N VAL A 103 -3.45 -14.79 -5.60
CA VAL A 103 -4.38 -14.46 -4.52
C VAL A 103 -4.42 -12.96 -4.24
N TRP A 104 -3.29 -12.28 -4.34
CA TRP A 104 -3.07 -10.93 -3.81
C TRP A 104 -2.72 -9.91 -4.89
N SER A 105 -3.26 -8.70 -4.74
CA SER A 105 -2.76 -7.49 -5.42
C SER A 105 -2.28 -6.49 -4.38
N ALA A 106 -1.39 -5.59 -4.78
CA ALA A 106 -0.99 -4.46 -3.96
C ALA A 106 -1.15 -3.15 -4.74
N LEU A 107 -1.70 -2.13 -4.09
CA LEU A 107 -1.78 -0.76 -4.60
C LEU A 107 -0.76 0.11 -3.91
N ARG A 108 -0.05 0.91 -4.71
CA ARG A 108 0.90 1.91 -4.27
C ARG A 108 0.23 3.25 -4.17
N PHE A 109 0.51 3.97 -3.09
CA PHE A 109 0.11 5.35 -2.86
C PHE A 109 1.33 6.21 -2.54
N ARG A 110 1.21 7.51 -2.77
CA ARG A 110 2.19 8.51 -2.33
C ARG A 110 1.47 9.67 -1.66
N ALA A 111 2.19 10.44 -0.85
CA ALA A 111 1.72 11.75 -0.41
C ALA A 111 1.43 12.67 -1.62
N SER A 112 0.39 13.49 -1.48
CA SER A 112 0.15 14.62 -2.38
C SER A 112 1.29 15.63 -2.24
N LYS A 113 1.70 16.23 -3.35
CA LYS A 113 2.75 17.25 -3.32
C LYS A 113 2.16 18.60 -2.89
N PRO A 114 2.95 19.50 -2.28
CA PRO A 114 2.52 20.89 -2.08
C PRO A 114 2.03 21.52 -3.39
N GLY A 115 0.85 22.13 -3.38
CA GLY A 115 0.23 22.75 -4.55
C GLY A 115 -0.44 21.79 -5.55
N GLU A 116 -0.42 20.48 -5.29
CA GLU A 116 -1.15 19.50 -6.10
C GLU A 116 -2.64 19.54 -5.76
N ALA A 117 -3.50 19.48 -6.77
CA ALA A 117 -4.95 19.37 -6.56
C ALA A 117 -5.29 18.15 -5.69
N ALA A 118 -6.31 18.26 -4.84
CA ALA A 118 -6.76 17.14 -4.03
C ALA A 118 -7.19 15.97 -4.94
N PHE A 119 -6.79 14.75 -4.59
CA PHE A 119 -7.32 13.57 -5.24
C PHE A 119 -8.71 13.29 -4.69
N THR A 120 -9.70 13.10 -5.56
CA THR A 120 -11.11 12.99 -5.18
C THR A 120 -11.61 11.55 -5.11
N GLY A 121 -10.72 10.55 -5.09
CA GLY A 121 -11.09 9.14 -4.92
C GLY A 121 -11.41 8.37 -6.21
N GLY A 122 -11.13 8.96 -7.38
CA GLY A 122 -11.45 8.38 -8.68
C GLY A 122 -12.94 8.52 -9.01
N ALA A 123 -13.26 9.10 -10.16
CA ALA A 123 -14.65 9.21 -10.59
C ALA A 123 -15.22 7.79 -10.82
N LYS A 124 -16.37 7.48 -10.23
CA LYS A 124 -17.22 6.41 -10.76
C LYS A 124 -17.73 6.91 -12.13
N SER A 125 -17.16 6.40 -13.21
CA SER A 125 -17.81 6.46 -14.53
C SER A 125 -18.95 5.45 -14.60
#